data_AF-E1YCG9-F1
#
_entry.id   AF-E1YCG9-F1
#
_cell.length_a   1.000
_cell.length_b   1.000
_cell.length_c   1.000
_cell.angle_alpha   90.00
_cell.angle_beta   90.00
_cell.angle_gamma   90.00
#
_symmetry.space_group_name_H-M   'P 1'
#
loop_
_entity.id
_entity.type
_entity.pdbx_description
1 polymer ?
#
loop_
_entity_poly.entity_id
_entity_poly.type
_entity_poly.pdbx_seq_one_letter_code
_entity_poly.pdbx_strand_id
1 'polypeptide(L)' 'MISPVLVEVGRHLNIELITYADLESLEGKPGNFKVKVRKRARSIIKDLCTGCGACVENCPVTQQVINA' A
#
# COMPACT_ATOMS: atom_id res chain seq x y z
N MET A 1 -10.42 -4.05 17.97
CA MET A 1 -11.09 -4.14 16.65
C MET A 1 -10.71 -2.89 15.85
N ILE A 2 -9.80 -2.99 14.88
CA ILE A 2 -9.28 -1.82 14.13
C ILE A 2 -10.03 -1.54 12.83
N SER A 3 -10.83 -2.51 12.36
CA SER A 3 -11.51 -2.47 11.07
C SER A 3 -12.36 -1.22 10.82
N PRO A 4 -13.13 -0.69 11.79
CA PRO A 4 -13.89 0.54 11.57
C PRO A 4 -13.01 1.74 11.21
N VAL A 5 -11.88 1.91 11.90
CA VAL A 5 -10.93 3.01 11.68
C VAL A 5 -10.26 2.89 10.30
N LEU A 6 -9.89 1.67 9.88
CA LEU A 6 -9.31 1.45 8.55
C LEU A 6 -10.26 1.84 7.42
N VAL A 7 -11.56 1.53 7.58
CA VAL A 7 -12.59 1.89 6.59
C VAL A 7 -12.83 3.40 6.56
N GLU A 8 -12.89 4.04 7.72
CA GLU A 8 -13.10 5.48 7.85
C GLU A 8 -11.95 6.28 7.21
N VAL A 9 -10.71 5.98 7.59
CA VAL A 9 -9.52 6.64 7.04
C VAL A 9 -9.41 6.40 5.53
N GLY A 10 -9.80 5.21 5.06
CA GLY A 10 -9.82 4.86 3.63
C GLY A 10 -10.73 5.70 2.75
N ARG A 11 -11.73 6.39 3.34
CA ARG A 11 -12.72 7.20 2.62
C ARG A 11 -12.62 8.69 2.94
N HIS A 12 -11.64 9.09 3.75
CA HIS A 12 -11.53 10.45 4.25
C HIS A 12 -10.94 11.40 3.19
N LEU A 13 -11.65 12.50 2.87
CA LEU A 13 -11.28 13.41 1.78
C LEU A 13 -9.96 14.17 2.01
N ASN A 14 -9.60 14.42 3.27
CA ASN A 14 -8.37 15.15 3.62
C ASN A 14 -7.17 14.23 3.90
N ILE A 15 -7.26 12.93 3.61
CA ILE A 15 -6.19 11.97 3.85
C ILE A 15 -5.86 11.24 2.54
N GLU A 16 -4.63 11.36 2.08
CA GLU A 16 -4.12 10.52 0.99
C GLU A 16 -3.47 9.26 1.57
N LEU A 17 -3.99 8.09 1.21
CA LEU A 17 -3.41 6.81 1.59
C LEU A 17 -2.41 6.31 0.55
N ILE A 18 -1.13 6.38 0.92
CA ILE A 18 -0.03 5.79 0.14
C ILE A 18 0.36 4.45 0.76
N THR A 19 -0.28 3.36 0.31
CA THR A 19 -0.03 2.02 0.83
C THR A 19 1.11 1.31 0.11
N TYR A 20 1.76 0.34 0.79
CA TYR A 20 2.91 -0.42 0.27
C TYR A 20 4.02 0.50 -0.23
N ALA A 21 4.39 1.45 0.62
CA ALA A 21 5.38 2.46 0.31
C ALA A 21 6.30 2.71 1.48
N ASP A 22 7.53 3.13 1.17
CA ASP A 22 8.54 3.48 2.16
C ASP A 22 8.91 4.95 2.03
N LEU A 23 9.27 5.54 3.16
CA LEU A 23 9.92 6.84 3.21
C LEU A 23 11.40 6.68 2.83
N GLU A 24 11.82 7.26 1.71
CA GLU A 24 13.23 7.20 1.27
C GLU A 24 14.06 8.36 1.82
N SER A 25 13.50 9.56 1.79
CA SER A 25 14.19 10.75 2.31
C SER A 25 13.21 11.81 2.80
N LEU A 26 13.71 12.63 3.71
CA LEU A 26 13.03 13.77 4.29
C LEU A 26 14.02 14.94 4.32
N GLU A 27 13.66 16.02 3.64
CA GLU A 27 14.44 17.24 3.56
C GLU A 27 13.60 18.44 3.99
N GLY A 28 14.26 19.51 4.43
CA GLY A 28 13.60 20.77 4.77
C GLY A 28 13.58 21.06 6.27
N LYS A 29 12.62 21.89 6.68
CA LYS A 29 12.51 22.45 8.03
C LYS A 29 11.04 22.42 8.48
N PRO A 30 10.74 22.58 9.79
CA PRO A 30 9.37 22.65 10.27
C PRO A 30 8.49 23.60 9.44
N GLY A 31 7.37 23.10 8.93
CA GLY A 31 6.42 23.83 8.07
C GLY A 31 6.70 23.75 6.57
N ASN A 32 7.88 23.32 6.13
CA ASN A 32 8.21 23.13 4.71
C ASN A 32 9.10 21.90 4.52
N PHE A 33 8.47 20.72 4.56
CA PHE A 33 9.14 19.45 4.32
C PHE A 33 8.95 19.00 2.88
N LYS A 34 10.02 18.49 2.29
CA LYS A 34 9.99 17.76 1.04
C LYS A 34 10.29 16.31 1.31
N VAL A 35 9.39 15.44 0.90
CA VAL A 35 9.42 14.02 1.23
C VAL A 35 9.54 13.20 -0.04
N LYS A 36 10.44 12.22 -0.06
CA LYS A 36 10.52 11.24 -1.13
C LYS A 36 9.94 9.92 -0.64
N VAL A 37 8.87 9.46 -1.29
CA VAL A 37 8.16 8.23 -0.93
C VAL A 37 8.28 7.24 -2.09
N ARG A 38 8.84 6.06 -1.83
CA ARG A 38 8.90 4.97 -2.80
C ARG A 38 7.64 4.13 -2.69
N LYS A 39 6.78 4.18 -3.70
CA LYS A 39 5.67 3.23 -3.84
C LYS A 39 6.22 1.93 -4.42
N ARG A 40 6.20 0.84 -3.66
CA ARG A 40 6.69 -0.46 -4.14
C ARG A 40 5.77 -1.00 -5.24
N ALA A 41 6.36 -1.64 -6.24
CA ALA A 41 5.61 -2.28 -7.31
C ALA A 41 4.84 -3.47 -6.76
N ARG A 42 3.51 -3.45 -6.91
CA ARG A 42 2.66 -4.61 -6.61
C ARG A 42 2.58 -5.59 -7.78
N SER A 43 3.22 -5.25 -8.89
CA SER A 43 3.18 -5.99 -10.16
C SER A 43 1.75 -6.23 -10.68
N ILE A 44 0.83 -5.31 -10.36
CA ILE A 44 -0.56 -5.29 -10.83
C ILE A 44 -0.97 -3.85 -11.17
N ILE A 45 -1.92 -3.69 -12.08
CA ILE A 45 -2.59 -2.40 -12.31
C ILE A 45 -3.67 -2.25 -11.24
N LYS A 46 -3.40 -1.43 -10.22
CA LYS A 46 -4.27 -1.29 -9.03
C LYS A 46 -5.70 -0.92 -9.40
N ASP A 47 -5.88 -0.02 -10.36
CA ASP A 47 -7.20 0.50 -10.73
C ASP A 47 -8.09 -0.53 -11.42
N LEU A 48 -7.50 -1.62 -11.94
CA LEU A 48 -8.23 -2.76 -12.53
C LEU A 48 -8.43 -3.92 -11.54
N CYS A 49 -7.76 -3.89 -10.38
CA CYS A 49 -7.83 -4.96 -9.40
C CYS A 49 -9.05 -4.79 -8.50
N THR A 50 -9.94 -5.79 -8.49
CA THR A 50 -11.15 -5.80 -7.66
C THR A 50 -10.96 -6.48 -6.30
N GLY A 51 -9.80 -7.10 -6.07
CA GLY A 51 -9.53 -7.87 -4.85
C GLY A 51 -10.27 -9.21 -4.76
N CYS A 52 -10.72 -9.77 -5.89
CA CYS A 52 -11.51 -11.01 -5.91
C CYS A 52 -10.75 -12.29 -5.50
N GLY A 53 -9.41 -12.29 -5.51
CA GLY A 53 -8.59 -13.43 -5.09
C GLY A 53 -8.37 -14.52 -6.16
N ALA A 54 -9.05 -14.46 -7.30
CA ALA A 54 -8.96 -15.49 -8.36
C ALA A 54 -7.53 -15.71 -8.89
N CYS A 55 -6.68 -14.69 -8.87
CA CYS A 55 -5.27 -14.81 -9.26
C CYS A 55 -4.45 -15.70 -8.31
N VAL A 56 -4.82 -15.74 -7.02
CA VAL A 56 -4.13 -16.55 -6.01
C VAL A 56 -4.51 -18.02 -6.15
N GLU A 57 -5.78 -18.31 -6.38
CA GLU A 57 -6.29 -19.68 -6.57
C GLU A 57 -5.68 -20.40 -7.77
N ASN A 58 -5.45 -19.65 -8.86
CA ASN A 58 -4.85 -20.18 -10.09
C ASN A 58 -3.32 -20.10 -10.11
N CYS A 59 -2.70 -19.61 -9.04
CA CYS A 59 -1.25 -19.46 -8.99
C CYS A 59 -0.59 -20.85 -8.94
N PRO A 60 0.27 -21.21 -9.92
CA PRO A 60 0.96 -22.51 -9.92
C PRO A 60 2.07 -22.57 -8.85
N VAL A 61 2.40 -21.44 -8.21
CA VAL A 61 3.36 -21.36 -7.12
C VAL A 61 2.61 -21.47 -5.80
N THR A 62 2.70 -22.62 -5.15
CA THR A 62 2.21 -22.80 -3.77
C THR A 62 3.10 -22.02 -2.81
N GLN A 63 2.50 -21.21 -1.93
CA GLN A 63 3.16 -20.38 -0.90
C GLN A 63 4.42 -21.04 -0.33
N GLN A 64 5.58 -20.70 -0.89
CA GLN A 64 6.83 -20.92 -0.18
C GLN A 64 6.84 -19.85 0.91
N VAL A 65 6.72 -20.28 2.16
CA VAL A 65 7.09 -19.45 3.29
C VAL A 65 8.56 -19.12 3.05
N ILE A 66 8.83 -17.91 2.56
CA ILE A 66 10.18 -17.36 2.59
C ILE A 66 10.52 -17.21 4.06
N ASN A 67 11.10 -18.27 4.63
CA ASN A 67 11.79 -18.21 5.92
C ASN A 67 12.93 -17.22 5.73
N ALA A 68 12.67 -15.98 6.12
CA ALA A 68 13.68 -14.99 6.41
C ALA A 68 14.18 -15.19 7.84
#